data_AF-A0A932MRT6-F1
#
_entry.id   AF-A0A932MRT6-F1
#
_cell.length_a   1.000
_cell.length_b   1.000
_cell.length_c   1.000
_cell.angle_alpha   90.00
_cell.angle_beta   90.00
_cell.angle_gamma   90.00
#
_symmetry.space_group_name_H-M   'P 1'
#
loop_
_entity.id
_entity.type
_entity.pdbx_description
1 polymer ?
#
loop_
_entity_poly.entity_id
_entity_poly.type
_entity_poly.pdbx_seq_one_letter_code
_entity_poly.pdbx_strand_id
1 'polypeptide(L)' 'MRRAAPRWNFHKYLIGPDGEPRGWFPTRVTPEDPALIRAVEAAPPGESP' A
#
# COMPACT_ATOMS: atom_id res chain seq x y z
N MET A 1 -17.61 6.26 -1.12
CA MET A 1 -16.20 5.95 -0.81
C MET A 1 -15.31 7.05 -1.37
N ARG A 2 -14.55 7.76 -0.54
CA ARG A 2 -13.56 8.75 -1.03
C ARG A 2 -12.52 7.99 -1.84
N ARG A 3 -12.45 8.26 -3.14
CA ARG A 3 -11.54 7.61 -4.08
C ARG A 3 -10.12 7.71 -3.54
N ALA A 4 -9.38 6.62 -3.63
CA ALA A 4 -7.94 6.57 -3.41
C ALA A 4 -7.18 7.33 -4.52
N ALA A 5 -7.69 8.45 -5.04
CA ALA A 5 -7.07 9.16 -6.16
C ALA A 5 -5.83 9.91 -5.67
N PRO A 6 -4.72 9.87 -6.42
CA PRO A 6 -3.50 10.56 -6.03
C PRO A 6 -3.75 12.07 -6.11
N ARG A 7 -3.47 12.76 -5.00
CA ARG A 7 -3.59 14.22 -4.90
C ARG A 7 -2.27 14.93 -5.17
N TRP A 8 -1.15 14.23 -4.99
CA TRP A 8 0.21 14.73 -5.15
C TRP A 8 1.17 13.57 -5.42
N ASN A 9 2.41 13.90 -5.80
CA ASN A 9 3.50 12.94 -5.93
C ASN A 9 3.69 12.13 -4.63
N PHE A 10 4.17 10.90 -4.76
CA PHE A 10 4.40 9.95 -3.65
C PHE A 10 3.15 9.48 -2.89
N HIS A 11 1.98 9.53 -3.51
CA HIS A 11 0.86 8.70 -3.08
C HIS A 11 1.17 7.22 -3.34
N LYS A 12 0.83 6.35 -2.40
CA LYS A 12 1.26 4.93 -2.44
C LYS A 12 0.03 4.04 -2.40
N TYR A 13 0.07 2.95 -3.15
CA TYR A 13 -0.94 1.89 -3.12
C TYR A 13 -0.28 0.60 -2.67
N LEU A 14 -1.02 -0.18 -1.89
CA LEU A 14 -0.65 -1.57 -1.59
C LEU A 14 -1.51 -2.47 -2.47
N ILE A 15 -0.86 -3.24 -3.33
CA ILE A 15 -1.49 -4.24 -4.19
C ILE A 15 -1.08 -5.60 -3.67
N GLY A 16 -2.08 -6.47 -3.44
CA GLY A 16 -1.86 -7.83 -2.98
C GLY A 16 -1.31 -8.73 -4.10
N PRO A 17 -0.85 -9.94 -3.75
CA PRO A 17 -0.35 -10.90 -4.74
C PRO A 17 -1.44 -11.41 -5.70
N ASP A 18 -2.70 -11.25 -5.33
CA ASP A 18 -3.89 -11.49 -6.16
C ASP A 18 -4.20 -10.35 -7.14
N GLY A 19 -3.39 -9.27 -7.13
CA GLY A 19 -3.61 -8.08 -7.95
C GLY A 19 -4.64 -7.11 -7.36
N GLU A 20 -5.23 -7.41 -6.20
CA GLU A 20 -6.29 -6.60 -5.62
C GLU A 20 -5.75 -5.48 -4.70
N PRO A 21 -6.34 -4.27 -4.72
CA PRO A 21 -5.94 -3.20 -3.82
C PRO A 21 -6.24 -3.55 -2.35
N ARG A 22 -5.20 -3.55 -1.51
CA ARG A 22 -5.33 -3.80 -0.06
C ARG A 22 -5.26 -2.51 0.76
N GLY A 23 -4.80 -1.40 0.17
CA GLY A 23 -4.77 -0.12 0.86
C GLY A 23 -4.14 1.00 0.04
N TRP A 24 -4.15 2.21 0.61
CA TRP A 24 -3.49 3.38 0.06
C TRP A 24 -2.97 4.29 1.16
N PHE A 25 -1.88 5.00 0.88
CA PHE A 25 -1.19 5.85 1.85
C PHE A 25 -0.95 7.24 1.25
N PRO A 26 -1.39 8.32 1.92
CA PRO A 26 -1.18 9.67 1.43
C PRO A 26 0.32 10.00 1.37
N THR A 27 0.67 11.00 0.56
CA THR A 27 2.05 11.48 0.36
C THR A 27 2.83 11.70 1.66
N ARG A 28 2.18 12.17 2.73
CA ARG A 28 2.82 12.47 4.02
C ARG A 28 3.36 11.23 4.74
N VAL A 29 2.83 10.04 4.46
CA VAL A 29 3.35 8.79 5.02
C VAL A 29 4.73 8.53 4.45
N THR A 30 5.74 8.40 5.30
CA THR A 30 7.11 8.10 4.87
C THR A 30 7.24 6.61 4.51
N PRO A 31 8.23 6.22 3.69
CA PRO A 31 8.49 4.81 3.40
C PRO A 31 8.75 3.96 4.65
N GLU A 32 9.33 4.56 5.70
CA GLU A 32 9.67 3.90 6.96
C GLU A 32 8.54 3.94 8.00
N ASP A 33 7.36 4.47 7.64
CA ASP A 33 6.23 4.57 8.56
C ASP A 33 5.84 3.16 9.05
N PRO A 34 5.80 2.92 10.38
CA PRO A 34 5.49 1.59 10.91
C PRO A 34 4.13 1.04 10.47
N ALA A 35 3.14 1.90 10.16
CA ALA A 35 1.86 1.46 9.64
C ALA A 35 1.96 1.01 8.18
N LEU A 36 2.79 1.67 7.36
CA LEU A 36 3.05 1.24 5.99
C LEU A 36 3.79 -0.10 5.98
N ILE A 37 4.87 -0.22 6.75
CA ILE A 37 5.67 -1.45 6.85
C ILE A 37 4.79 -2.64 7.27
N ARG A 38 4.03 -2.50 8.37
CA ARG A 38 3.14 -3.57 8.84
C ARG A 38 2.08 -3.97 7.82
N ALA A 39 1.56 -3.01 7.05
CA ALA A 39 0.59 -3.32 6.00
C ALA A 39 1.20 -4.12 4.86
N VAL A 40 2.45 -3.83 4.48
CA VAL A 40 3.21 -4.62 3.50
C VAL A 40 3.52 -6.01 4.03
N GLU A 41 4.01 -6.13 5.26
CA GLU A 41 4.34 -7.43 5.90
C GLU A 41 3.11 -8.33 6.07
N ALA A 42 1.93 -7.74 6.32
CA ALA A 42 0.65 -8.45 6.39
C ALA A 42 0.11 -8.88 5.01
N ALA A 43 0.72 -8.42 3.92
CA ALA A 43 0.39 -8.79 2.55
C ALA A 43 1.61 -9.46 1.88
N PRO A 44 2.06 -10.63 2.38
CA PRO A 44 3.22 -11.30 1.82
C PRO A 44 2.99 -11.63 0.35
N PRO A 45 4.05 -11.66 -0.48
CA PRO A 45 3.94 -12.18 -1.83
C PRO A 45 3.36 -13.59 -1.77
N GLY A 46 2.48 -13.91 -2.71
CA GLY A 46 1.95 -15.26 -2.87
C GLY A 46 3.12 -16.23 -2.98
N GLU A 47 2.97 -17.40 -2.36
CA GLU A 47 4.00 -18.43 -2.32
C GLU A 47 4.57 -18.63 -3.72
N SER A 48 5.85 -18.28 -3.90
CA SER A 48 6.53 -18.58 -5.16
C SER A 48 6.59 -20.10 -5.28
N PRO A 49 6.22 -20.67 -6.45
CA PRO A 49 6.42 -22.11 -6.68
C PRO A 49 7.90 -22.48 -6.57
#